data_AF-A0A1B8VCK9-F1
#
_entry.id   AF-A0A1B8VCK9-F1
#
_cell.length_a   1.000
_cell.length_b   1.000
_cell.length_c   1.000
_cell.angle_alpha   90.00
_cell.angle_beta   90.00
_cell.angle_gamma   90.00
#
_symmetry.space_group_name_H-M   'P 1'
#
loop_
_entity.id
_entity.type
_entity.pdbx_description
1 polymer ?
#
loop_
_entity_poly.entity_id
_entity_poly.type
_entity_poly.pdbx_seq_one_letter_code
_entity_poly.pdbx_strand_id
1 'polypeptide(L)'
;MELNSLSLAMLVLAFAATLKSRSEQLPVAGWIEEARLYPGAITLKAKLDTGALTSSLDARDIRYFRRASQQWVRFRVVGRNRETGESFSQEFERPLVRRVRLRGAGGVDHRPVVTMEIGIGQQVLVEEFSLRDRKDMLYPLLLGRRTLARIGPVDTRRTFAQSPRH
;
A
#
# COMPACT_ATOMS: atom_id res chain seq x y z
N MET A 1 1.73 21.55 52.94
CA MET A 1 2.69 22.15 52.00
C MET A 1 1.90 22.48 50.74
N GLU A 2 1.30 23.67 50.72
CA GLU A 2 0.37 24.11 49.66
C GLU A 2 1.19 24.47 48.41
N LEU A 3 0.92 23.80 47.29
CA LEU A 3 1.52 24.16 46.00
C LEU A 3 0.82 25.43 45.47
N ASN A 4 1.60 26.50 45.27
CA ASN A 4 1.06 27.80 44.87
C ASN A 4 0.47 27.75 43.44
N SER A 5 -0.61 28.50 43.19
CA SER A 5 -1.38 28.46 41.93
C SER A 5 -0.56 28.78 40.67
N LEU A 6 0.49 29.59 40.81
CA LEU A 6 1.48 29.85 39.76
C LEU A 6 2.31 28.61 39.41
N SER A 7 2.71 27.80 40.40
CA SER A 7 3.47 26.57 40.18
C SER A 7 2.63 25.50 39.50
N LEU A 8 1.34 25.43 39.80
CA LEU A 8 0.40 24.53 39.13
C LEU A 8 0.14 24.98 37.69
N ALA A 9 -0.04 26.28 37.44
CA ALA A 9 -0.17 26.83 36.09
C ALA A 9 1.09 26.59 35.24
N MET A 10 2.29 26.73 35.82
CA MET A 10 3.55 26.45 35.13
C MET A 10 3.71 24.96 34.79
N LEU A 11 3.28 24.07 35.69
CA LEU A 11 3.29 22.62 35.46
C LEU A 11 2.30 22.21 34.35
N VAL A 12 1.10 22.81 34.33
CA VAL A 12 0.09 22.60 33.29
C VAL A 12 0.55 23.15 31.94
N LEU A 13 1.21 24.31 31.91
CA LEU A 13 1.81 24.88 30.69
C LEU A 13 2.98 24.05 30.16
N ALA A 14 3.84 23.52 31.04
CA ALA A 14 4.92 22.60 30.64
C ALA A 14 4.37 21.28 30.09
N PHE A 15 3.27 20.76 30.66
CA PHE A 15 2.59 19.55 30.16
C PHE A 15 1.86 19.80 28.83
N ALA A 16 1.26 20.97 28.64
CA ALA A 16 0.64 21.36 27.37
C ALA A 16 1.69 21.62 26.26
N ALA A 17 2.90 22.07 26.63
CA ALA A 17 4.00 22.29 25.70
C ALA A 17 4.62 20.97 25.21
N THR A 18 4.67 19.92 26.04
CA THR A 18 5.11 18.57 25.61
C THR A 18 4.06 17.84 24.77
N LEU A 19 2.78 18.18 24.92
CA LEU A 19 1.70 17.73 24.02
C LEU A 19 1.69 18.46 22.67
N LYS A 20 2.45 19.56 22.54
CA LYS A 20 2.45 20.41 21.34
C LYS A 20 3.34 19.80 20.26
N SER A 21 2.66 19.09 19.35
CA SER A 21 3.14 18.50 18.10
C SER A 21 4.38 17.62 18.21
N ARG A 22 4.18 16.36 18.58
CA ARG A 22 4.79 15.31 17.76
C ARG A 22 4.16 15.46 16.38
N SER A 23 4.73 16.31 15.52
CA SER A 23 4.51 16.18 14.09
C SER A 23 4.72 14.70 13.81
N GLU A 24 3.67 13.96 13.46
CA GLU A 24 3.83 12.62 12.92
C GLU A 24 4.60 12.78 11.61
N GLN A 25 5.93 12.91 11.74
CA GLN A 25 6.82 12.76 10.60
C GLN A 25 6.55 11.36 10.10
N LEU A 26 5.88 11.29 8.94
CA LEU A 26 5.62 10.03 8.28
C LEU A 26 6.95 9.27 8.20
N PRO A 27 6.98 8.00 8.64
CA PRO A 27 8.22 7.25 8.71
C PRO A 27 8.84 7.16 7.32
N VAL A 28 10.16 7.36 7.23
CA VAL A 28 10.89 7.24 5.97
C VAL A 28 10.88 5.77 5.54
N ALA A 29 10.22 5.47 4.43
CA ALA A 29 10.14 4.13 3.87
C ALA A 29 11.40 3.82 3.03
N GLY A 30 11.81 2.56 2.98
CA GLY A 30 12.76 2.06 1.99
C GLY A 30 12.11 1.98 0.60
N TRP A 31 12.92 1.90 -0.44
CA TRP A 31 12.40 1.79 -1.82
C TRP A 31 11.79 0.42 -2.14
N ILE A 32 12.03 -0.57 -1.28
CA ILE A 32 11.31 -1.84 -1.21
C ILE A 32 10.76 -1.98 0.20
N GLU A 33 9.47 -2.30 0.32
CA GLU A 33 8.82 -2.62 1.59
C GLU A 33 8.03 -3.91 1.50
N GLU A 34 7.61 -4.42 2.66
CA GLU A 34 6.53 -5.39 2.73
C GLU A 34 5.19 -4.67 2.81
N ALA A 35 4.22 -5.18 2.06
CA ALA A 35 2.86 -4.67 2.11
C ALA A 35 1.85 -5.81 2.11
N ARG A 36 0.81 -5.68 2.93
CA ARG A 36 -0.20 -6.70 3.13
C ARG A 36 -1.50 -6.34 2.43
N LEU A 37 -2.02 -7.21 1.57
CA LEU A 37 -3.29 -6.98 0.87
C LEU A 37 -4.48 -7.58 1.64
N TYR A 38 -5.62 -6.88 1.57
CA TYR A 38 -6.85 -7.28 2.24
C TYR A 38 -8.09 -7.29 1.32
N PRO A 39 -9.11 -8.10 1.68
CA PRO A 39 -9.07 -9.31 2.53
C PRO A 39 -8.06 -10.36 2.03
N GLY A 40 -7.66 -11.29 2.90
CA GLY A 40 -6.80 -12.42 2.50
C GLY A 40 -5.41 -12.43 3.12
N ALA A 41 -5.01 -11.31 3.75
CA ALA A 41 -3.85 -11.24 4.63
C ALA A 41 -2.51 -11.68 4.01
N ILE A 42 -2.37 -11.62 2.69
CA ILE A 42 -1.12 -11.96 1.98
C ILE A 42 -0.12 -10.81 2.03
N THR A 43 1.14 -11.12 2.30
CA THR A 43 2.24 -10.16 2.29
C THR A 43 3.02 -10.27 0.98
N LEU A 44 3.25 -9.11 0.34
CA LEU A 44 3.97 -8.97 -0.92
C LEU A 44 5.15 -8.02 -0.74
N LYS A 45 6.19 -8.21 -1.55
CA LYS A 45 7.21 -7.18 -1.75
C LYS A 45 6.63 -6.07 -2.63
N ALA A 46 6.61 -4.86 -2.09
CA ALA A 46 6.20 -3.65 -2.78
C ALA A 46 7.44 -2.83 -3.16
N LYS A 47 7.57 -2.46 -4.43
CA LYS A 47 8.51 -1.40 -4.82
C LYS A 47 7.79 -0.06 -4.75
N LEU A 48 8.37 0.89 -4.01
CA LEU A 48 7.89 2.27 -3.92
C LEU A 48 8.45 3.04 -5.11
N ASP A 49 7.59 3.32 -6.09
CA ASP A 49 7.99 3.78 -7.42
C ASP A 49 7.62 5.26 -7.63
N THR A 50 8.57 6.14 -7.36
CA THR A 50 8.40 7.59 -7.57
C THR A 50 8.21 7.97 -9.04
N GLY A 51 8.56 7.08 -9.99
CA GLY A 51 8.34 7.26 -11.43
C GLY A 51 6.89 7.03 -11.86
N ALA A 52 6.13 6.22 -11.12
CA ALA A 52 4.75 5.90 -11.45
C ALA A 52 3.74 6.84 -10.76
N LEU A 53 2.69 7.28 -11.47
CA LEU A 53 1.60 8.05 -10.86
C LEU A 53 0.67 7.16 -10.03
N THR A 54 0.28 6.01 -10.58
CA THR A 54 -0.70 5.08 -10.02
C THR A 54 -0.05 3.76 -9.62
N SER A 55 -0.67 3.09 -8.65
CA SER A 55 -0.22 1.78 -8.16
C SER A 55 -0.66 0.65 -9.09
N SER A 56 0.09 -0.45 -9.09
CA SER A 56 -0.22 -1.61 -9.93
C SER A 56 0.09 -2.91 -9.21
N LEU A 57 -0.75 -3.91 -9.45
CA LEU A 57 -0.66 -5.23 -8.85
C LEU A 57 -0.50 -6.28 -9.94
N ASP A 58 0.44 -7.17 -9.73
CA ASP A 58 0.57 -8.39 -10.48
C ASP A 58 -0.63 -9.31 -10.25
N ALA A 59 -1.29 -9.68 -11.33
CA ALA A 59 -2.55 -10.40 -11.31
C ALA A 59 -2.63 -11.39 -12.46
N ARG A 60 -2.97 -12.64 -12.13
CA ARG A 60 -3.09 -13.78 -13.04
C ARG A 60 -4.54 -14.11 -13.31
N ASP A 61 -4.78 -14.75 -14.45
CA ASP A 61 -6.10 -15.24 -14.87
C ASP A 61 -7.21 -14.19 -14.68
N ILE A 62 -6.94 -12.97 -15.13
CA ILE A 62 -7.89 -11.87 -15.02
C ILE A 62 -9.14 -12.21 -15.86
N ARG A 63 -10.27 -12.39 -15.19
CA ARG A 63 -11.57 -12.71 -15.81
C ARG A 63 -12.62 -11.68 -15.41
N TYR A 64 -13.38 -11.21 -16.39
CA TYR A 64 -14.50 -10.30 -16.17
C TYR A 64 -15.79 -11.08 -16.01
N PHE A 65 -16.66 -10.68 -15.07
CA PHE A 65 -17.98 -11.27 -14.89
C PHE A 65 -18.99 -10.22 -14.39
N ARG A 66 -20.27 -10.58 -14.34
CA ARG A 66 -21.32 -9.73 -13.77
C ARG A 66 -21.89 -10.36 -12.50
N ARG A 67 -22.11 -9.53 -11.49
CA ARG A 67 -22.84 -9.88 -10.25
C ARG A 67 -23.81 -8.74 -9.95
N ALA A 68 -25.10 -9.05 -9.77
CA ALA A 68 -26.15 -8.07 -9.50
C ALA A 68 -26.09 -6.84 -10.44
N SER A 69 -25.98 -7.09 -11.75
CA SER A 69 -25.85 -6.06 -12.80
C SER A 69 -24.59 -5.19 -12.77
N GLN A 70 -23.67 -5.36 -11.82
CA GLN A 70 -22.37 -4.67 -11.77
C GLN A 70 -21.28 -5.50 -12.46
N GLN A 71 -20.29 -4.83 -13.08
CA GLN A 71 -19.09 -5.48 -13.63
C GLN A 71 -18.09 -5.77 -12.51
N TRP A 72 -17.56 -6.99 -12.49
CA TRP A 72 -16.58 -7.48 -11.53
C TRP A 72 -15.38 -8.10 -12.25
N VAL A 73 -14.26 -8.17 -11.54
CA VAL A 73 -13.03 -8.80 -12.00
C VAL A 73 -12.62 -9.85 -10.98
N ARG A 74 -12.37 -11.06 -11.47
CA ARG A 74 -11.73 -12.15 -10.73
C ARG A 74 -10.28 -12.26 -11.19
N PHE A 75 -9.36 -12.43 -10.26
CA PHE A 75 -7.93 -12.55 -10.56
C PHE A 75 -7.21 -13.29 -9.43
N ARG A 76 -6.03 -13.84 -9.71
CA ARG A 76 -5.17 -14.47 -8.71
C ARG A 76 -3.93 -13.63 -8.46
N VAL A 77 -3.59 -13.44 -7.19
CA VAL A 77 -2.29 -12.90 -6.78
C VAL A 77 -1.42 -14.08 -6.38
N VAL A 78 -0.24 -14.16 -7.00
CA VAL A 78 0.74 -15.20 -6.73
C VAL A 78 1.96 -14.56 -6.07
N GLY A 79 2.57 -15.29 -5.14
CA GLY A 79 3.72 -14.79 -4.41
C GLY A 79 4.41 -15.89 -3.64
N ARG A 80 5.44 -15.49 -2.91
CA ARG A 80 6.20 -16.36 -2.02
C ARG A 80 6.26 -15.71 -0.66
N ASN A 81 5.84 -16.43 0.38
CA ASN A 81 6.01 -15.99 1.75
C ASN A 81 7.50 -15.86 2.04
N ARG A 82 7.94 -14.73 2.60
CA ARG A 82 9.35 -14.47 2.88
C ARG A 82 9.87 -15.32 4.05
N GLU A 83 9.04 -15.54 5.07
CA GLU A 83 9.41 -16.26 6.29
C GLU A 83 9.45 -17.77 6.04
N THR A 84 8.37 -18.32 5.46
CA THR A 84 8.28 -19.78 5.23
C THR A 84 8.91 -20.22 3.91
N GLY A 85 9.09 -19.30 2.97
CA GLY A 85 9.53 -19.63 1.62
C GLY A 85 8.48 -20.37 0.79
N GLU A 86 7.26 -20.54 1.29
CA GLU A 86 6.19 -21.23 0.58
C GLU A 86 5.57 -20.34 -0.50
N SER A 87 5.24 -20.94 -1.64
CA SER A 87 4.49 -20.24 -2.68
C SER A 87 3.02 -20.20 -2.31
N PHE A 88 2.35 -19.09 -2.61
CA PHE A 88 0.91 -18.96 -2.45
C PHE A 88 0.26 -18.47 -3.74
N SER A 89 -1.02 -18.78 -3.87
CA SER A 89 -1.91 -18.27 -4.92
C SER A 89 -3.25 -17.98 -4.27
N GLN A 90 -3.63 -16.71 -4.19
CA GLN A 90 -4.91 -16.30 -3.63
C GLN A 90 -5.79 -15.66 -4.69
N GLU A 91 -7.04 -16.13 -4.78
CA GLU A 91 -8.04 -15.57 -5.68
C GLU A 91 -8.76 -14.39 -5.02
N PHE A 92 -9.02 -13.36 -5.82
CA PHE A 92 -9.73 -12.16 -5.44
C PHE A 92 -10.85 -11.87 -6.42
N GLU A 93 -11.97 -11.40 -5.88
CA GLU A 93 -13.05 -10.79 -6.67
C GLU A 93 -13.27 -9.36 -6.19
N ARG A 94 -13.26 -8.41 -7.13
CA ARG A 94 -13.53 -7.01 -6.85
C ARG A 94 -14.41 -6.38 -7.93
N PRO A 95 -15.25 -5.39 -7.57
CA PRO A 95 -15.92 -4.55 -8.56
C PRO A 95 -14.89 -3.91 -9.50
N LEU A 96 -15.21 -3.85 -10.79
CA LEU A 96 -14.42 -3.10 -11.75
C LEU A 96 -14.65 -1.60 -11.53
N VAL A 97 -13.62 -0.87 -11.12
CA VAL A 97 -13.69 0.59 -10.95
C VAL A 97 -13.68 1.27 -12.32
N ARG A 98 -12.71 0.92 -13.16
CA ARG A 98 -12.53 1.45 -14.52
C ARG A 98 -11.57 0.59 -15.32
N ARG A 99 -11.46 0.87 -16.63
CA ARG A 99 -10.40 0.32 -17.49
C ARG A 99 -9.45 1.44 -17.88
N VAL A 100 -8.16 1.23 -17.68
CA VAL A 100 -7.13 2.18 -18.14
C VAL A 100 -6.51 1.69 -19.43
N ARG A 101 -6.34 2.63 -20.37
CA ARG A 101 -5.56 2.41 -21.58
C ARG A 101 -4.15 2.94 -21.32
N LEU A 102 -3.17 2.05 -21.29
CA LEU A 102 -1.77 2.40 -21.14
C LEU A 102 -1.06 2.20 -22.46
N ARG A 103 -0.28 3.19 -22.89
CA ARG A 103 0.55 3.11 -24.09
C ARG A 103 2.01 3.06 -23.66
N GLY A 104 2.75 2.08 -24.16
CA GLY A 104 4.18 1.93 -23.90
C GLY A 104 4.90 1.33 -25.10
N ALA A 105 6.20 1.03 -24.94
CA ALA A 105 7.04 0.49 -26.00
C ALA A 105 6.50 -0.83 -26.60
N GLY A 106 5.73 -1.61 -25.82
CA GLY A 106 5.08 -2.85 -26.26
C GLY A 106 3.64 -2.70 -26.78
N GLY A 107 3.18 -1.48 -27.07
CA GLY A 107 1.85 -1.22 -27.61
C GLY A 107 0.83 -0.70 -26.59
N VAL A 108 -0.45 -0.99 -26.85
CA VAL A 108 -1.58 -0.53 -26.04
C VAL A 108 -2.06 -1.67 -25.14
N ASP A 109 -2.11 -1.41 -23.84
CA ASP A 109 -2.51 -2.35 -22.80
C ASP A 109 -3.76 -1.83 -22.09
N HIS A 110 -4.80 -2.65 -21.98
CA HIS A 110 -6.04 -2.30 -21.31
C HIS A 110 -6.12 -3.02 -19.97
N ARG A 111 -5.93 -2.28 -18.87
CA ARG A 111 -5.88 -2.86 -17.53
C ARG A 111 -7.16 -2.57 -16.75
N PRO A 112 -7.78 -3.57 -16.12
CA PRO A 112 -8.81 -3.30 -15.14
C PRO A 112 -8.18 -2.64 -13.91
N VAL A 113 -8.95 -1.73 -13.31
CA VAL A 113 -8.62 -1.11 -12.03
C VAL A 113 -9.62 -1.60 -11.00
N VAL A 114 -9.09 -2.02 -9.85
CA VAL A 114 -9.88 -2.45 -8.68
C VAL A 114 -9.41 -1.69 -7.45
N THR A 115 -10.30 -1.57 -6.47
CA THR A 115 -9.95 -1.00 -5.16
C THR A 115 -9.63 -2.12 -4.17
N MET A 116 -8.54 -1.97 -3.42
CA MET A 116 -8.16 -2.87 -2.34
C MET A 116 -7.59 -2.11 -1.15
N GLU A 117 -7.71 -2.69 0.02
CA GLU A 117 -6.99 -2.24 1.21
C GLU A 117 -5.59 -2.81 1.24
N ILE A 118 -4.63 -1.96 1.64
CA ILE A 118 -3.24 -2.31 1.78
C ILE A 118 -2.65 -1.80 3.09
N GLY A 119 -2.02 -2.70 3.83
CA GLY A 119 -1.20 -2.39 5.00
C GLY A 119 0.25 -2.17 4.60
N ILE A 120 0.84 -1.05 5.00
CA ILE A 120 2.26 -0.74 4.81
C ILE A 120 2.78 0.04 6.01
N GLY A 121 3.83 -0.49 6.66
CA GLY A 121 4.23 -0.01 7.98
C GLY A 121 3.05 -0.03 8.95
N GLN A 122 2.82 1.10 9.64
CA GLN A 122 1.69 1.24 10.58
C GLN A 122 0.38 1.73 9.93
N GLN A 123 0.35 1.91 8.61
CA GLN A 123 -0.78 2.49 7.90
C GLN A 123 -1.59 1.42 7.17
N VAL A 124 -2.92 1.59 7.14
CA VAL A 124 -3.81 0.85 6.25
C VAL A 124 -4.47 1.86 5.32
N LEU A 125 -4.34 1.65 4.02
CA LEU A 125 -4.81 2.56 2.98
C LEU A 125 -5.74 1.83 2.03
N VAL A 126 -6.85 2.47 1.66
CA VAL A 126 -7.62 2.09 0.47
C VAL A 126 -6.92 2.67 -0.75
N GLU A 127 -6.63 1.84 -1.76
CA GLU A 127 -5.91 2.23 -2.98
C GLU A 127 -6.48 1.55 -4.23
N GLU A 128 -6.34 2.21 -5.37
CA GLU A 128 -6.64 1.66 -6.69
C GLU A 128 -5.41 0.97 -7.29
N PHE A 129 -5.58 -0.27 -7.74
CA PHE A 129 -4.55 -1.03 -8.43
C PHE A 129 -4.97 -1.30 -9.87
N SER A 130 -4.13 -0.88 -10.83
CA SER A 130 -4.22 -1.43 -12.19
C SER A 130 -3.68 -2.86 -12.18
N LEU A 131 -4.48 -3.82 -12.63
CA LEU A 131 -4.10 -5.23 -12.68
C LEU A 131 -3.41 -5.56 -13.99
N ARG A 132 -2.31 -6.31 -13.93
CA ARG A 132 -1.59 -6.79 -15.12
C ARG A 132 -0.92 -8.12 -14.83
N ASP A 133 -0.80 -8.96 -15.85
CA ASP A 133 0.16 -10.05 -15.83
C ASP A 133 1.60 -9.47 -15.88
N ARG A 134 2.38 -9.71 -14.82
CA ARG A 134 3.78 -9.26 -14.68
C ARG A 134 4.69 -10.41 -14.27
N LYS A 135 4.55 -11.61 -14.86
CA LYS A 135 5.29 -12.84 -14.42
C LYS A 135 6.79 -12.71 -14.50
N ASP A 136 7.26 -11.85 -15.39
CA ASP A 136 8.68 -11.64 -15.59
C ASP A 136 9.24 -10.50 -14.71
N MET A 137 8.44 -9.96 -13.78
CA MET A 137 8.88 -8.84 -12.92
C MET A 137 9.19 -9.29 -11.49
N LEU A 138 10.23 -8.67 -10.92
CA LEU A 138 10.75 -8.98 -9.58
C LEU A 138 9.80 -8.61 -8.43
N TYR A 139 9.00 -7.55 -8.61
CA TYR A 139 8.12 -7.02 -7.57
C TYR A 139 6.67 -7.13 -8.01
N PRO A 140 5.85 -7.96 -7.33
CA PRO A 140 4.45 -8.17 -7.69
C PRO A 140 3.58 -6.94 -7.39
N LEU A 141 4.07 -6.00 -6.57
CA LEU A 141 3.35 -4.81 -6.18
C LEU A 141 4.20 -3.56 -6.41
N LEU A 142 3.60 -2.54 -7.03
CA LEU A 142 4.18 -1.21 -7.19
C LEU A 142 3.26 -0.17 -6.58
N LEU A 143 3.84 0.70 -5.75
CA LEU A 143 3.14 1.84 -5.15
C LEU A 143 3.59 3.13 -5.82
N GLY A 144 2.67 3.77 -6.52
CA GLY A 144 2.93 5.03 -7.24
C GLY A 144 2.76 6.26 -6.37
N ARG A 145 3.12 7.43 -6.91
CA ARG A 145 3.14 8.72 -6.19
C ARG A 145 1.84 9.07 -5.45
N ARG A 146 0.67 8.66 -5.94
CA ARG A 146 -0.62 8.85 -5.23
C ARG A 146 -0.65 8.17 -3.86
N THR A 147 -0.10 6.95 -3.78
CA THR A 147 0.07 6.24 -2.51
C THR A 147 1.25 6.80 -1.72
N LEU A 148 2.38 7.08 -2.41
CA LEU A 148 3.60 7.62 -1.76
C LEU A 148 3.34 8.92 -0.99
N ALA A 149 2.50 9.80 -1.55
CA ALA A 149 2.10 11.06 -0.90
C ALA A 149 1.40 10.87 0.46
N ARG A 150 0.88 9.68 0.75
CA ARG A 150 0.23 9.34 2.02
C ARG A 150 1.15 8.59 2.98
N ILE A 151 2.07 7.78 2.46
CA ILE A 151 2.97 6.96 3.31
C ILE A 151 4.24 7.69 3.75
N GLY A 152 4.69 8.70 2.99
CA GLY A 152 5.86 9.52 3.32
C GLY A 152 7.02 9.40 2.33
N PRO A 153 8.19 9.98 2.69
CA PRO A 153 9.37 9.99 1.85
C PRO A 153 9.98 8.60 1.70
N VAL A 154 10.69 8.39 0.57
CA VAL A 154 11.36 7.13 0.22
C VAL A 154 12.87 7.32 0.26
N ASP A 155 13.58 6.52 1.05
CA ASP A 155 15.03 6.42 1.08
C ASP A 155 15.51 5.25 0.21
N THR A 156 16.17 5.58 -0.90
CA THR A 156 16.68 4.59 -1.86
C THR A 156 17.86 3.77 -1.34
N ARG A 157 18.44 4.14 -0.18
CA ARG A 157 19.51 3.38 0.47
C ARG A 157 18.98 2.25 1.36
N ARG A 158 17.67 2.20 1.61
CA ARG A 158 17.05 1.27 2.56
C ARG A 158 16.01 0.40 1.88
N THR A 159 15.85 -0.82 2.39
CA THR A 159 14.77 -1.75 2.05
C THR A 159 14.24 -2.35 3.34
N PHE A 160 12.96 -2.73 3.36
CA PHE A 160 12.29 -3.32 4.52
C PHE A 160 12.48 -2.46 5.78
N ALA A 161 12.31 -1.15 5.65
CA ALA A 161 12.50 -0.23 6.77
C ALA A 161 11.32 -0.27 7.74
N GLN A 162 10.19 -0.85 7.32
CA GLN A 162 8.96 -0.93 8.11
C GLN A 162 8.36 -2.33 8.01
N SER A 163 7.74 -2.78 9.10
CA SER A 163 6.91 -3.99 9.10
C SER A 163 5.43 -3.61 8.98
N PRO A 164 4.65 -4.22 8.08
CA PRO A 164 3.21 -4.00 8.03
C PRO A 164 2.54 -4.41 9.35
N ARG A 165 1.51 -3.67 9.77
CA ARG A 165 0.71 -4.00 10.95
C ARG A 165 0.08 -5.40 10.81
N HIS A 166 0.11 -6.18 11.90
CA HIS A 166 -0.46 -7.53 11.99
C HIS A 166 -1.98 -7.54 11.88
#